data_AF-A0A7C1TGM0-F1
#
_entry.id   AF-A0A7C1TGM0-F1
#
_cell.length_a   1.000
_cell.length_b   1.000
_cell.length_c   1.000
_cell.angle_alpha   90.00
_cell.angle_beta   90.00
_cell.angle_gamma   90.00
#
_symmetry.space_group_name_H-M   'P 1'
#
loop_
_entity.id
_entity.type
_entity.pdbx_description
1 polymer ?
#
loop_
_entity_poly.entity_id
_entity_poly.type
_entity_poly.pdbx_seq_one_letter_code
_entity_poly.pdbx_strand_id
1 'polypeptide(L)'
;MSKAGDRTIWDLPADSKIKPIRDLHEELDPTLPCWFTAGQEYVVESMHPIADPPFVKVRINDGGITRLNAEHIKADFEIILPESEGSHR
;
A
#
# COMPACT_ATOMS: atom_id res chain seq x y z
N MET A 1 7.15 22.61 9.91
CA MET A 1 6.65 21.71 8.86
C MET A 1 6.83 20.29 9.36
N SER A 2 5.82 19.73 10.02
CA SER A 2 5.91 18.42 10.66
C SER A 2 5.85 17.33 9.60
N LYS A 3 7.02 16.78 9.22
CA LYS A 3 7.11 15.55 8.41
C LYS A 3 6.54 14.40 9.25
N ALA A 4 5.22 14.20 9.16
CA ALA A 4 4.57 12.99 9.65
C ALA A 4 4.71 11.81 8.66
N GLY A 5 5.47 11.98 7.57
CA GLY A 5 5.61 11.02 6.47
C GLY A 5 6.67 9.93 6.66
N ASP A 6 7.42 9.96 7.76
CA ASP A 6 8.45 8.94 8.06
C ASP A 6 7.95 7.88 9.07
N ARG A 7 6.63 7.72 9.24
CA ARG A 7 6.10 6.50 9.87
C ARG A 7 6.40 5.35 8.90
N THR A 8 7.33 4.50 9.29
CA THR A 8 7.77 3.35 8.50
C THR A 8 6.54 2.59 8.01
N ILE A 9 6.50 2.16 6.75
CA ILE A 9 5.40 1.33 6.21
C ILE A 9 5.10 0.12 7.12
N TRP A 10 6.10 -0.31 7.88
CA TRP A 10 6.04 -1.40 8.85
C TRP A 10 5.34 -1.05 10.18
N ASP A 11 5.12 0.23 10.48
CA ASP A 11 4.39 0.72 11.65
C ASP A 11 2.89 0.96 11.35
N LEU A 12 2.42 0.58 10.16
CA LEU A 12 1.03 0.75 9.77
C LEU A 12 0.13 -0.23 10.53
N PRO A 13 -1.03 0.20 11.04
CA PRO A 13 -1.99 -0.73 11.63
C PRO A 13 -2.46 -1.75 10.60
N ALA A 14 -2.81 -2.95 11.05
CA ALA A 14 -3.55 -3.91 10.24
C ALA A 14 -4.80 -3.25 9.64
N ASP A 15 -5.21 -3.66 8.45
CA ASP A 15 -6.30 -3.05 7.67
C ASP A 15 -6.04 -1.63 7.14
N SER A 16 -4.79 -1.15 7.20
CA SER A 16 -4.41 0.07 6.47
C SER A 16 -4.68 -0.10 4.98
N LYS A 17 -5.13 1.00 4.36
CA LYS A 17 -5.36 1.05 2.92
C LYS A 17 -4.22 1.80 2.26
N ILE A 18 -3.92 1.41 1.03
CA ILE A 18 -3.03 2.16 0.16
C ILE A 18 -3.79 2.56 -1.10
N LYS A 19 -3.46 3.72 -1.63
CA LYS A 19 -4.09 4.27 -2.82
C LYS A 19 -2.98 4.67 -3.81
N PRO A 20 -2.93 4.08 -5.00
CA PRO A 20 -1.90 4.39 -5.97
C PRO A 20 -2.16 5.80 -6.54
N ILE A 21 -1.08 6.56 -6.75
CA ILE A 21 -1.14 7.92 -7.32
C ILE A 21 -1.25 7.92 -8.85
N ARG A 22 -0.97 6.77 -9.47
CA ARG A 22 -1.02 6.53 -10.92
C ARG A 22 -1.39 5.07 -11.19
N ASP A 23 -1.73 4.75 -12.43
CA ASP A 23 -1.95 3.37 -12.82
C ASP A 23 -0.61 2.60 -12.78
N LEU A 24 -0.61 1.43 -12.13
CA LEU A 24 0.56 0.55 -12.01
C LEU A 24 0.24 -0.83 -12.59
N HIS A 25 1.16 -1.30 -13.42
CA HIS A 25 1.09 -2.57 -14.13
C HIS A 25 2.12 -3.55 -13.55
N GLU A 26 1.88 -4.86 -13.73
CA GLU A 26 2.72 -5.96 -13.20
C GLU A 26 4.21 -5.80 -13.49
N GLU A 27 4.51 -5.37 -14.72
CA GLU A 27 5.81 -4.89 -15.13
C GLU A 27 5.62 -3.45 -15.63
N LEU A 28 6.69 -2.67 -15.82
CA LEU A 28 6.61 -1.34 -16.47
C LEU A 28 6.18 -1.42 -17.95
N ASP A 29 5.48 -2.49 -18.33
CA ASP A 29 4.86 -2.73 -19.61
C ASP A 29 3.36 -2.36 -19.52
N PRO A 30 2.92 -1.30 -20.23
CA PRO A 30 1.53 -0.85 -20.21
C PRO A 30 0.58 -1.79 -20.97
N THR A 31 1.09 -2.83 -21.65
CA THR A 31 0.28 -3.86 -22.31
C THR A 31 -0.17 -4.97 -21.36
N LEU A 32 0.46 -5.06 -20.19
CA LEU A 32 0.10 -6.02 -19.14
C LEU A 32 -1.10 -5.52 -18.33
N PRO A 33 -1.86 -6.44 -17.71
CA PRO A 33 -3.00 -6.09 -16.89
C PRO A 33 -2.60 -5.10 -15.78
N CYS A 34 -3.37 -4.02 -15.69
CA CYS A 34 -3.23 -3.02 -14.63
C CYS A 34 -3.60 -3.68 -13.29
N TRP A 35 -2.64 -3.73 -12.37
CA TRP A 35 -2.84 -4.30 -11.03
C TRP A 35 -3.41 -3.27 -10.06
N PHE A 36 -3.01 -2.00 -10.23
CA PHE A 36 -3.44 -0.91 -9.37
C PHE A 36 -3.92 0.27 -10.20
N THR A 37 -5.20 0.62 -10.05
CA THR A 37 -5.84 1.73 -10.73
C THR A 37 -5.71 2.99 -9.89
N ALA A 38 -5.25 4.09 -10.51
CA ALA A 38 -5.06 5.38 -9.88
C ALA A 38 -6.33 5.81 -9.13
N GLY A 39 -6.16 6.25 -7.89
CA GLY A 39 -7.27 6.73 -7.07
C GLY A 39 -8.09 5.66 -6.35
N GLN A 40 -7.90 4.38 -6.66
CA GLN A 40 -8.62 3.29 -6.01
C GLN A 40 -7.94 2.83 -4.71
N GLU A 41 -8.72 2.50 -3.70
CA GLU A 41 -8.19 2.00 -2.43
C GLU A 41 -7.96 0.49 -2.47
N TYR A 42 -6.80 0.06 -1.99
CA TYR A 42 -6.42 -1.34 -1.86
C TYR A 42 -6.06 -1.65 -0.41
N VAL A 43 -6.44 -2.84 0.05
CA VAL A 43 -6.25 -3.25 1.45
C VAL A 43 -4.91 -3.96 1.59
N VAL A 44 -4.11 -3.51 2.57
CA VAL A 44 -2.93 -4.23 3.02
C VAL A 44 -3.39 -5.44 3.82
N GLU A 45 -3.11 -6.63 3.33
CA GLU A 45 -3.50 -7.89 3.99
C GLU A 45 -2.53 -8.22 5.12
N SER A 46 -1.23 -8.08 4.89
CA SER A 46 -0.19 -8.36 5.88
C SER A 46 1.13 -7.72 5.50
N MET A 47 1.97 -7.49 6.50
CA MET A 47 3.32 -6.95 6.33
C MET A 47 4.35 -7.94 6.84
N HIS A 48 5.43 -8.12 6.08
CA HIS A 48 6.50 -9.03 6.40
C HIS A 48 7.84 -8.26 6.44
N PRO A 49 8.06 -7.42 7.47
CA PRO A 49 9.29 -6.62 7.61
C PRO A 49 10.53 -7.47 7.89
N ILE A 50 10.35 -8.68 8.43
CA ILE A 50 11.43 -9.63 8.75
C ILE A 50 11.74 -10.62 7.62
N ALA A 51 11.00 -10.56 6.51
CA ALA A 51 11.29 -11.38 5.33
C ALA A 51 12.52 -10.83 4.57
N ASP A 52 13.16 -11.68 3.78
CA ASP A 52 14.31 -11.30 2.95
C ASP A 52 14.04 -11.60 1.47
N PRO A 53 13.72 -10.59 0.62
CA PRO A 53 13.58 -9.17 0.97
C PRO A 53 12.25 -8.83 1.69
N PRO A 54 12.17 -7.73 2.47
CA PRO A 54 10.93 -7.31 3.13
C PRO A 54 9.83 -6.94 2.13
N PHE A 55 8.58 -7.35 2.43
CA PHE A 55 7.45 -7.08 1.55
C PHE A 55 6.12 -6.90 2.29
N VAL A 56 5.15 -6.30 1.60
CA VAL A 56 3.76 -6.08 2.01
C VAL A 56 2.87 -6.84 1.04
N LYS A 57 1.91 -7.61 1.56
CA LYS A 57 0.87 -8.24 0.75
C LYS A 57 -0.32 -7.30 0.61
N VAL A 58 -0.75 -7.09 -0.62
CA VAL A 58 -1.88 -6.23 -0.95
C VAL A 58 -2.86 -7.02 -1.79
N ARG A 59 -4.14 -6.93 -1.43
CA ARG A 59 -5.21 -7.55 -2.20
C ARG A 59 -5.65 -6.61 -3.32
N ILE A 60 -5.56 -7.09 -4.55
CA ILE A 60 -6.02 -6.36 -5.75
C ILE A 60 -7.48 -6.72 -6.06
N ASN A 61 -8.11 -5.97 -6.97
CA ASN A 61 -9.55 -6.06 -7.26
C ASN A 61 -10.01 -7.43 -7.77
N ASP A 62 -9.14 -8.15 -8.46
CA ASP A 62 -9.42 -9.49 -8.98
C ASP A 62 -9.46 -10.56 -7.87
N GLY A 63 -9.23 -10.17 -6.61
CA GLY A 63 -9.07 -11.08 -5.48
C GLY A 63 -7.67 -11.69 -5.38
N GLY A 64 -6.78 -11.39 -6.34
CA GLY A 64 -5.37 -11.71 -6.29
C GLY A 64 -4.65 -11.01 -5.14
N ILE A 65 -3.54 -11.59 -4.69
CA ILE A 65 -2.65 -10.99 -3.70
C ILE A 65 -1.31 -10.77 -4.36
N THR A 66 -0.85 -9.52 -4.35
CA THR A 66 0.48 -9.15 -4.87
C THR A 66 1.39 -8.71 -3.73
N ARG A 67 2.70 -8.72 -3.99
CA ARG A 67 3.74 -8.36 -3.02
C ARG A 67 4.40 -7.06 -3.46
N LEU A 68 4.35 -6.05 -2.60
CA LEU A 68 5.02 -4.78 -2.81
C LEU A 68 6.16 -4.63 -1.81
N ASN A 69 7.28 -4.04 -2.24
CA ASN A 69 8.32 -3.62 -1.31
C ASN A 69 8.00 -2.23 -0.76
N ALA A 70 8.76 -1.80 0.25
CA ALA A 70 8.55 -0.48 0.85
C ALA A 70 8.87 0.68 -0.10
N GLU A 71 9.78 0.49 -1.05
CA GLU A 71 10.18 1.54 -2.00
C GLU A 71 9.08 1.86 -3.00
N HIS A 72 8.43 0.85 -3.58
CA HIS A 72 7.28 1.00 -4.48
C HIS A 72 6.14 1.71 -3.76
N ILE A 73 5.84 1.32 -2.51
CA ILE A 73 4.78 1.97 -1.73
C ILE A 73 5.11 3.45 -1.49
N LYS A 74 6.36 3.79 -1.14
CA LYS A 74 6.77 5.19 -0.94
C LYS A 74 6.76 6.02 -2.23
N ALA A 75 7.09 5.40 -3.37
CA ALA A 75 7.20 6.09 -4.65
C ALA A 75 5.85 6.32 -5.32
N ASP A 76 4.93 5.36 -5.20
CA ASP A 76 3.74 5.28 -6.05
C ASP A 76 2.41 5.18 -5.29
N PHE A 77 2.42 5.16 -3.96
CA PHE A 77 1.21 5.00 -3.16
C PHE A 77 1.08 6.05 -2.05
N GLU A 78 -0.15 6.50 -1.85
CA GLU A 78 -0.58 7.23 -0.66
C GLU A 78 -1.09 6.22 0.37
N ILE A 79 -0.59 6.31 1.60
CA ILE A 79 -1.08 5.48 2.70
C ILE A 79 -2.31 6.16 3.31
N ILE A 80 -3.42 5.46 3.31
CA ILE A 80 -4.66 5.87 3.95
C ILE A 80 -4.74 5.11 5.28
N LEU A 81 -4.43 5.84 6.35
CA LEU A 81 -4.62 5.32 7.70
C LEU A 81 -6.12 5.14 7.95
N PRO A 82 -6.55 4.06 8.62
CA PRO A 82 -7.92 4.00 9.10
C PRO A 82 -8.18 5.24 9.93
N GLU A 83 -9.32 5.92 9.69
CA GLU A 83 -9.75 7.00 10.57
C GLU A 83 -9.66 6.45 11.99
N SER A 84 -8.82 7.07 12.81
CA SER A 84 -8.86 6.81 14.24
C SER A 84 -10.24 7.28 14.65
N GLU A 85 -11.19 6.34 14.76
CA GLU A 85 -12.46 6.57 15.44
C GLU A 85 -12.09 7.32 16.69
N GLY A 86 -12.52 8.58 16.74
CA GLY A 86 -12.13 9.50 17.79
C GLY A 86 -12.36 8.79 19.11
N SER A 87 -11.28 8.60 19.87
CA SER A 87 -11.43 8.25 21.27
C SER A 87 -12.12 9.45 21.91
N HIS A 88 -13.44 9.29 22.02
CA HIS A 88 -14.35 10.19 22.67
C HIS A 88 -13.90 10.44 24.12
N ARG A 89 -13.98 11.72 24.48
CA ARG A 89 -14.09 12.32 25.84
C ARG A 89 -12.82 12.76 26.53
#